data_AF-A0A453T5C4-F1
#
_entry.id   AF-A0A453T5C4-F1
#
_cell.length_a   1.000
_cell.length_b   1.000
_cell.length_c   1.000
_cell.angle_alpha   90.00
_cell.angle_beta   90.00
_cell.angle_gamma   90.00
#
_symmetry.space_group_name_H-M   'P 1'
#
loop_
_entity.id
_entity.type
_entity.pdbx_description
1 polymer ?
#
loop_
_entity_poly.entity_id
_entity_poly.type
_entity_poly.pdbx_seq_one_letter_code
_entity_poly.pdbx_strand_id
1 'polypeptide(L)'
;SESLNCFSVIKAVWDLLEDKGSNDTGLLELSKTFRACKTVHSVYPLALWLRAAFTTTAMVDYPTPANFMMNLPAYPVKEMCKIIDSFPAEADVIGKAFAAASLYYNYTGDQKCFEVEGGDDPH
;
A
#
# COMPACT_ATOMS: atom_id res chain seq x y z
N SER A 1 5.60 -2.17 21.26
CA SER A 1 4.34 -1.46 21.43
C SER A 1 3.61 -1.41 20.12
N GLU A 2 2.30 -1.60 20.15
CA GLU A 2 1.41 -1.42 19.00
C GLU A 2 1.29 0.08 18.69
N SER A 3 1.29 0.46 17.40
CA SER A 3 1.29 1.87 16.97
C SER A 3 -0.13 2.39 16.73
N LEU A 4 -0.57 3.33 17.56
CA LEU A 4 -1.86 4.02 17.40
C LEU A 4 -1.92 4.86 16.11
N ASN A 5 -0.76 5.39 15.69
CA ASN A 5 -0.65 6.14 14.45
C ASN A 5 -0.80 5.23 13.23
N CYS A 6 -0.15 4.06 13.24
CA CYS A 6 -0.33 3.02 12.23
C CYS A 6 -1.81 2.63 12.06
N PHE A 7 -2.51 2.38 13.17
CA PHE A 7 -3.95 2.11 13.14
C PHE A 7 -4.76 3.26 12.54
N SER A 8 -4.48 4.50 12.98
CA SER A 8 -5.20 5.69 12.49
C SER A 8 -5.02 5.91 10.99
N VAL A 9 -3.81 5.71 10.47
CA VAL A 9 -3.50 5.82 9.04
C VAL A 9 -4.22 4.73 8.24
N ILE A 10 -4.11 3.46 8.65
CA ILE A 10 -4.78 2.35 7.95
C ILE A 10 -6.31 2.50 8.00
N LYS A 11 -6.86 3.06 9.08
CA LYS A 11 -8.30 3.31 9.18
C LYS A 11 -8.75 4.44 8.23
N ALA A 12 -7.99 5.53 8.16
CA ALA A 12 -8.38 6.73 7.42
C ALA A 12 -8.16 6.64 5.90
N VAL A 13 -7.24 5.78 5.44
CA VAL A 13 -6.84 5.75 4.02
C VAL A 13 -8.01 5.42 3.07
N TRP A 14 -8.99 4.63 3.50
CA TRP A 14 -10.08 4.17 2.63
C TRP A 14 -10.98 5.32 2.17
N ASP A 15 -11.45 6.14 3.12
CA ASP A 15 -12.32 7.28 2.82
C ASP A 15 -11.56 8.35 2.00
N LEU A 16 -10.27 8.57 2.32
CA LEU A 16 -9.43 9.52 1.59
C LEU A 16 -9.11 9.06 0.17
N LEU A 17 -8.95 7.75 -0.05
CA LEU A 17 -8.81 7.19 -1.39
C LEU A 17 -10.06 7.44 -2.21
N GLU A 18 -11.24 7.14 -1.65
CA GLU A 18 -12.52 7.33 -2.34
C GLU A 18 -12.76 8.80 -2.69
N ASP A 19 -12.57 9.71 -1.73
CA ASP A 19 -12.69 11.15 -1.94
C ASP A 19 -11.76 11.64 -3.07
N LYS A 20 -10.47 11.28 -2.98
CA LYS A 20 -9.48 11.67 -3.98
C LYS A 20 -9.74 11.02 -5.33
N GLY A 21 -10.20 9.78 -5.37
CA GLY A 21 -10.50 9.04 -6.59
C GLY A 21 -11.81 9.41 -7.27
N SER A 22 -12.56 10.39 -6.76
CA SER A 22 -13.88 10.80 -7.26
C SER A 22 -13.85 11.53 -8.61
N ASN A 23 -12.67 11.91 -9.10
CA ASN A 23 -12.50 12.64 -10.35
C ASN A 23 -11.17 12.28 -11.05
N ASP A 24 -11.09 12.58 -12.35
CA ASP A 24 -9.94 12.24 -13.20
C ASP A 24 -8.62 12.85 -12.72
N THR A 25 -8.65 14.06 -12.16
CA THR A 25 -7.43 14.71 -11.65
C THR A 25 -6.88 13.96 -10.45
N GLY A 26 -7.76 13.58 -9.52
CA GLY A 26 -7.37 12.82 -8.35
C GLY A 26 -6.96 11.37 -8.68
N LEU A 27 -7.58 10.73 -9.67
CA LEU A 27 -7.12 9.43 -10.21
C LEU A 27 -5.72 9.53 -10.82
N LEU A 28 -5.42 10.60 -11.54
CA LEU A 28 -4.08 10.85 -12.08
C LEU A 28 -3.04 11.07 -10.97
N GLU A 29 -3.41 11.78 -9.91
CA GLU A 29 -2.54 11.95 -8.74
C GLU A 29 -2.30 10.63 -8.01
N LEU A 30 -3.37 9.85 -7.79
CA LEU A 30 -3.27 8.54 -7.15
C LEU A 30 -2.41 7.58 -7.98
N SER A 31 -2.52 7.60 -9.31
CA SER A 31 -1.65 6.82 -10.20
C SER A 31 -0.17 7.11 -9.93
N LYS A 32 0.19 8.39 -9.73
CA LYS A 32 1.57 8.80 -9.40
C LYS A 32 1.96 8.39 -7.99
N THR A 33 1.10 8.61 -7.01
CA THR A 33 1.35 8.25 -5.60
C THR A 33 1.63 6.75 -5.46
N PHE A 34 0.83 5.92 -6.12
CA PHE A 34 0.99 4.47 -6.10
C PHE A 34 2.09 3.95 -7.02
N ARG A 35 2.81 4.82 -7.73
CA ARG A 35 3.77 4.44 -8.78
C ARG A 35 3.15 3.40 -9.72
N ALA A 36 1.91 3.61 -10.15
CA ALA A 36 1.23 2.70 -11.05
C ALA A 36 1.94 2.66 -12.42
N CYS A 37 2.02 1.47 -13.04
CA CYS A 37 2.65 1.34 -14.36
C CYS A 37 1.82 2.00 -15.48
N LYS A 38 0.50 2.07 -15.29
CA LYS A 38 -0.47 2.78 -16.13
C LYS A 38 -1.32 3.72 -15.28
N THR A 39 -1.90 4.74 -15.90
CA THR A 39 -2.90 5.58 -15.24
C THR A 39 -4.09 4.73 -14.83
N VAL A 40 -4.52 4.84 -13.58
CA VAL A 40 -5.72 4.15 -13.10
C VAL A 40 -6.99 4.89 -13.52
N HIS A 41 -8.02 4.13 -13.87
CA HIS A 41 -9.32 4.66 -14.29
C HIS A 41 -10.39 4.54 -13.20
N SER A 42 -10.06 3.87 -12.10
CA SER A 42 -10.91 3.71 -10.94
C SER A 42 -10.07 3.66 -9.68
N VAL A 43 -10.64 4.09 -8.55
CA VAL A 43 -10.01 3.93 -7.23
C VAL A 43 -10.06 2.48 -6.74
N TYR A 44 -10.99 1.68 -7.26
CA TYR A 44 -11.26 0.33 -6.77
C TYR A 44 -10.04 -0.60 -6.83
N PRO A 45 -9.26 -0.67 -7.93
CA PRO A 45 -8.06 -1.49 -7.98
C PRO A 45 -6.98 -1.06 -6.97
N LEU A 46 -6.83 0.25 -6.71
CA LEU A 46 -5.91 0.76 -5.69
C LEU A 46 -6.33 0.35 -4.28
N ALA A 47 -7.63 0.42 -3.98
CA ALA A 47 -8.17 -0.02 -2.70
C ALA A 47 -7.97 -1.53 -2.49
N LEU A 48 -8.17 -2.34 -3.54
CA LEU A 48 -7.88 -3.78 -3.49
C LEU A 48 -6.39 -4.05 -3.28
N TRP A 49 -5.50 -3.30 -3.93
CA TRP A 49 -4.06 -3.43 -3.79
C TRP A 49 -3.61 -3.17 -2.33
N LEU A 50 -4.08 -2.07 -1.70
CA LEU A 50 -3.81 -1.84 -0.28
C LEU A 50 -4.40 -2.93 0.62
N ARG A 51 -5.65 -3.32 0.36
CA ARG A 51 -6.33 -4.33 1.17
C ARG A 51 -5.55 -5.64 1.15
N ALA A 52 -5.15 -6.11 -0.02
CA ALA A 52 -4.39 -7.33 -0.18
C ALA A 52 -3.05 -7.27 0.57
N ALA A 53 -2.32 -6.14 0.50
CA ALA A 53 -1.08 -5.96 1.24
C ALA A 53 -1.28 -6.12 2.76
N PHE A 54 -2.26 -5.41 3.32
CA PHE A 54 -2.50 -5.41 4.77
C PHE A 54 -3.04 -6.75 5.26
N THR A 55 -4.02 -7.34 4.56
CA THR A 55 -4.62 -8.61 4.99
C THR A 55 -3.62 -9.75 4.87
N THR A 56 -2.87 -9.80 3.77
CA THR A 56 -1.88 -10.86 3.57
C THR A 56 -0.76 -10.75 4.59
N THR A 57 -0.24 -9.55 4.81
CA THR A 57 0.83 -9.33 5.80
C THR A 57 0.41 -9.73 7.20
N ALA A 58 -0.85 -9.47 7.58
CA ALA A 58 -1.39 -9.90 8.86
C ALA A 58 -1.47 -11.45 8.99
N MET A 59 -1.75 -12.16 7.89
CA MET A 59 -1.78 -13.63 7.89
C MET A 59 -0.39 -14.27 8.03
N VAL A 60 0.66 -13.57 7.60
CA VAL A 60 2.04 -14.08 7.56
C VAL A 60 2.98 -13.34 8.52
N ASP A 61 2.45 -12.81 9.63
CA ASP A 61 3.21 -12.05 10.63
C ASP A 61 4.11 -12.93 11.52
N TYR A 62 5.07 -13.61 10.89
CA TYR A 62 5.93 -14.58 11.55
C TYR A 62 7.18 -13.93 12.18
N PRO A 63 7.75 -14.53 13.25
CA PRO A 63 8.94 -14.01 13.92
C PRO A 63 10.25 -14.25 13.15
N THR A 64 10.19 -14.82 11.96
CA THR A 64 11.33 -15.14 11.10
C THR A 64 11.09 -14.64 9.69
N PRO A 65 12.14 -14.27 8.94
CA PRO A 65 11.99 -13.98 7.51
C PRO A 65 11.35 -15.16 6.79
N ALA A 66 10.47 -14.88 5.85
CA ALA A 66 9.75 -15.89 5.09
C ALA A 66 9.67 -15.48 3.61
N ASN A 67 9.67 -16.47 2.74
CA ASN A 67 9.55 -16.32 1.29
C ASN A 67 8.41 -17.17 0.70
N PHE A 68 7.43 -17.52 1.52
CA PHE A 68 6.33 -18.40 1.11
C PHE A 68 5.38 -17.73 0.09
N MET A 69 4.97 -16.49 0.36
CA MET A 69 4.14 -15.70 -0.57
C MET A 69 4.93 -14.59 -1.24
N MET A 70 5.62 -13.79 -0.44
CA MET A 70 6.55 -12.74 -0.87
C MET A 70 7.79 -12.81 0.01
N ASN A 71 8.90 -12.22 -0.44
CA ASN A 71 10.08 -12.04 0.39
C ASN A 71 9.79 -11.00 1.46
N LEU A 72 9.54 -11.45 2.70
CA LEU A 72 9.16 -10.59 3.82
C LEU A 72 10.16 -10.70 4.99
N PRO A 73 10.39 -9.58 5.71
CA PRO A 73 11.19 -9.60 6.94
C PRO A 73 10.45 -10.33 8.08
N ALA A 74 11.16 -10.58 9.18
CA ALA A 74 10.51 -10.97 10.43
C ALA A 74 9.59 -9.86 10.94
N TYR A 75 8.44 -10.23 11.49
CA TYR A 75 7.40 -9.33 12.00
C TYR A 75 6.97 -8.26 10.98
N PRO A 76 6.53 -8.65 9.78
CA PRO A 76 6.24 -7.69 8.71
C PRO A 76 5.13 -6.68 9.07
N VAL A 77 4.20 -6.99 9.97
CA VAL A 77 3.21 -6.00 10.46
C VAL A 77 3.91 -4.88 11.25
N LYS A 78 4.86 -5.26 12.10
CA LYS A 78 5.67 -4.29 12.87
C LYS A 78 6.52 -3.41 11.95
N GLU A 79 7.08 -3.98 10.89
CA GLU A 79 7.86 -3.21 9.91
C GLU A 79 6.97 -2.26 9.09
N MET A 80 5.76 -2.65 8.70
CA MET A 80 4.79 -1.74 8.07
C MET A 80 4.45 -0.55 8.97
N CYS A 81 4.18 -0.79 10.26
CA CYS A 81 3.88 0.29 11.19
C CYS A 81 5.09 1.21 11.45
N LYS A 82 6.32 0.66 11.51
CA LYS A 82 7.54 1.48 11.59
C LYS A 82 7.69 2.39 10.38
N ILE A 83 7.37 1.91 9.17
CA ILE A 83 7.38 2.74 7.96
C ILE A 83 6.43 3.92 8.15
N ILE A 84 5.17 3.67 8.56
CA ILE A 84 4.18 4.74 8.80
C ILE A 84 4.67 5.74 9.84
N ASP A 85 5.22 5.25 10.96
CA ASP A 85 5.68 6.08 12.07
C ASP A 85 6.96 6.89 11.75
N SER A 86 7.69 6.51 10.69
CA SER A 86 8.87 7.26 10.24
C SER A 86 8.54 8.54 9.49
N PHE A 87 7.29 8.70 9.03
CA PHE A 87 6.86 9.90 8.32
C PHE A 87 6.57 11.07 9.29
N PRO A 88 6.76 12.32 8.83
CA PRO A 88 6.27 13.50 9.55
C PRO A 88 4.76 13.43 9.82
N ALA A 89 4.31 14.11 10.88
CA ALA A 89 2.89 14.14 11.25
C ALA A 89 2.01 14.66 10.10
N GLU A 90 2.49 15.67 9.39
CA GLU A 90 1.82 16.38 8.28
C GLU A 90 1.87 15.60 6.96
N ALA A 91 2.64 14.53 6.87
CA ALA A 91 2.74 13.75 5.65
C ALA A 91 1.41 13.06 5.32
N ASP A 92 1.11 13.01 4.03
CA ASP A 92 -0.14 12.50 3.47
C ASP A 92 -0.43 11.06 3.91
N VAL A 93 -1.70 10.80 4.28
CA VAL A 93 -2.16 9.50 4.77
C VAL A 93 -2.07 8.44 3.67
N ILE A 94 -2.43 8.78 2.43
CA ILE A 94 -2.38 7.85 1.30
C ILE A 94 -0.92 7.47 1.01
N GLY A 95 -0.01 8.45 1.01
CA GLY A 95 1.42 8.23 0.88
C GLY A 95 2.01 7.33 1.97
N LYS A 96 1.63 7.54 3.24
CA LYS A 96 2.03 6.67 4.37
C LYS A 96 1.55 5.23 4.18
N ALA A 97 0.28 5.04 3.84
CA ALA A 97 -0.31 3.74 3.61
C ALA A 97 0.33 3.01 2.41
N PHE A 98 0.58 3.74 1.32
CA PHE A 98 1.29 3.22 0.15
C PHE A 98 2.70 2.75 0.48
N ALA A 99 3.47 3.54 1.23
CA ALA A 99 4.82 3.18 1.64
C ALA A 99 4.83 1.90 2.50
N ALA A 100 3.88 1.78 3.42
CA ALA A 100 3.72 0.59 4.25
C ALA A 100 3.35 -0.64 3.41
N ALA A 101 2.32 -0.53 2.57
CA ALA A 101 1.88 -1.61 1.70
C ALA A 101 2.96 -2.02 0.67
N SER A 102 3.81 -1.10 0.24
CA SER A 102 4.95 -1.39 -0.64
C SER A 102 5.95 -2.37 -0.02
N LEU A 103 6.01 -2.51 1.31
CA LEU A 103 6.80 -3.56 1.96
C LEU A 103 6.40 -4.95 1.46
N TYR A 104 5.10 -5.19 1.28
CA TYR A 104 4.60 -6.49 0.83
C TYR A 104 4.99 -6.78 -0.62
N TYR A 105 4.93 -5.78 -1.49
CA TYR A 105 5.14 -5.95 -2.93
C TYR A 105 6.58 -5.75 -3.39
N ASN A 106 7.40 -5.00 -2.65
CA ASN A 106 8.72 -4.57 -3.09
C ASN A 106 9.69 -4.40 -1.91
N TYR A 107 9.79 -5.41 -1.04
CA TYR A 107 10.76 -5.41 0.06
C TYR A 107 12.22 -5.30 -0.44
N THR A 108 12.51 -5.88 -1.61
CA THR A 108 13.83 -5.84 -2.27
C THR A 108 14.18 -4.48 -2.88
N GLY A 109 13.18 -3.62 -3.15
CA GLY A 109 13.37 -2.28 -3.69
C GLY A 109 13.63 -2.21 -5.20
N ASP A 110 13.45 -3.30 -5.93
CA ASP A 110 13.73 -3.43 -7.38
C ASP A 110 12.53 -3.06 -8.27
N GLN A 111 11.31 -3.03 -7.74
CA GLN A 111 10.13 -2.65 -8.52
C GLN A 111 10.09 -1.15 -8.81
N LYS A 112 10.00 -0.79 -10.09
CA LYS A 112 9.92 0.60 -10.58
C LYS A 112 8.50 1.16 -10.57
N CYS A 113 7.51 0.30 -10.80
CA CYS A 113 6.09 0.62 -10.79
C CYS A 113 5.28 -0.62 -10.37
N PHE A 114 3.99 -0.44 -10.10
CA PHE A 114 3.07 -1.52 -9.72
C PHE A 114 1.92 -1.64 -10.73
N GLU A 115 1.65 -2.86 -11.20
CA GLU A 115 0.46 -3.20 -11.96
C GLU A 115 -0.73 -3.30 -11.00
N VAL A 116 -1.47 -2.20 -10.87
CA VAL A 116 -2.57 -2.04 -9.90
C VAL A 116 -3.95 -2.25 -10.53
N GLU A 117 -4.08 -1.94 -11.81
CA GLU A 117 -5.28 -2.17 -12.61
C GLU A 117 -4.89 -3.20 -13.68
N GLY A 118 -5.80 -4.15 -13.95
CA GLY A 118 -5.54 -5.23 -14.90
C GLY A 118 -4.95 -4.70 -16.19
N GLY A 119 -3.83 -5.25 -16.62
CA GLY A 119 -3.40 -5.10 -18.00
C GLY A 119 -4.51 -5.62 -18.90
N ASP A 120 -4.70 -4.98 -20.07
CA ASP A 120 -5.59 -5.47 -21.13
C ASP A 120 -5.46 -7.00 -21.20
N ASP A 121 -6.48 -7.71 -20.72
CA ASP A 121 -6.55 -9.15 -20.87
C ASP A 121 -6.76 -9.40 -22.37
N PRO A 122 -5.81 -10.02 -23.09
CA PRO A 122 -5.97 -10.30 -24.50
C PRO A 122 -6.78 -11.60 -24.75
N HIS A 123 -7.46 -12.13 -23.73
CA HIS A 123 -8.37 -13.28 -23.84
C HIS A 123 -9.84 -12.91 -23.62
#